data_AF-A0A2V8T1A1-F1
#
_entry.id   AF-A0A2V8T1A1-F1
#
_cell.length_a   1.000
_cell.length_b   1.000
_cell.length_c   1.000
_cell.angle_alpha   90.00
_cell.angle_beta   90.00
_cell.angle_gamma   90.00
#
_symmetry.space_group_name_H-M   'P 1'
#
loop_
_entity.id
_entity.type
_entity.pdbx_description
1 polymer ?
#
loop_
_entity_poly.entity_id
_entity_poly.type
_entity_poly.pdbx_seq_one_letter_code
_entity_poly.pdbx_strand_id
1 'polypeptide(L)'
;MGAPPILASFQAGSYRADKAEAGEAPAPIAPLEINLVDVQIRSQVEPKFQEAKQAVDLSQAPLIVAVGRGIKSQENIEMVQRLAEAMGAEIAASRPICDNEWLPMDRQIGSSGQTVSPKLYMAIGI
;
A
#
# COMPACT_ATOMS: atom_id res chain seq x y z
N MET A 1 2.26 -12.60 -40.00
CA MET A 1 2.94 -12.43 -38.70
C MET A 1 2.29 -11.23 -38.03
N GLY A 2 1.60 -11.42 -36.91
CA GLY A 2 0.96 -10.32 -36.18
C GLY A 2 1.99 -9.43 -35.48
N ALA A 3 1.60 -8.21 -35.13
CA ALA A 3 2.41 -7.36 -34.26
C ALA A 3 2.67 -8.09 -32.92
N PRO A 4 3.84 -7.90 -32.30
CA PRO A 4 4.13 -8.47 -30.99
C PRO A 4 3.13 -7.95 -29.94
N PRO A 5 2.85 -8.73 -28.89
CA PRO A 5 1.96 -8.29 -27.83
C PRO A 5 2.52 -7.07 -27.11
N ILE A 6 1.66 -6.11 -26.80
CA ILE A 6 2.00 -4.97 -25.94
C ILE A 6 1.65 -5.36 -24.51
N LEU A 7 2.64 -5.30 -23.62
CA LEU A 7 2.44 -5.49 -22.19
C LEU A 7 2.33 -4.12 -21.52
N ALA A 8 1.24 -3.89 -20.80
CA ALA A 8 1.04 -2.70 -19.97
C ALA A 8 0.73 -3.15 -18.54
N SER A 9 1.40 -2.54 -17.56
CA SER A 9 1.08 -2.67 -16.15
C SER A 9 0.41 -1.39 -15.65
N PHE A 10 -0.55 -1.54 -14.75
CA PHE A 10 -1.27 -0.42 -14.15
C PHE A 10 -1.14 -0.50 -12.63
N GLN A 11 -1.09 0.67 -12.00
CA GLN A 11 -1.15 0.75 -10.55
C GLN A 11 -2.55 0.35 -10.06
N ALA A 12 -2.63 -0.39 -8.95
CA ALA A 12 -3.90 -0.67 -8.30
C ALA A 12 -4.65 0.64 -8.00
N GLY A 13 -5.93 0.71 -8.40
CA GLY A 13 -6.78 1.89 -8.21
C GLY A 13 -6.64 3.01 -9.25
N SER A 14 -5.82 2.85 -10.30
CA SER A 14 -5.68 3.85 -11.38
C SER A 14 -6.96 4.06 -12.20
N TYR A 15 -7.87 3.09 -12.18
CA TYR A 15 -9.18 3.17 -12.81
C TYR A 15 -10.29 2.94 -11.79
N ARG A 16 -11.38 3.68 -11.98
CA ARG A 16 -12.60 3.56 -11.19
C ARG A 16 -13.49 2.47 -11.77
N ALA A 17 -13.61 1.34 -11.05
CA ALA A 17 -14.45 0.23 -11.48
C ALA A 17 -15.93 0.64 -11.66
N ASP A 18 -16.40 1.63 -10.89
CA ASP A 18 -17.76 2.17 -11.02
C ASP A 18 -17.98 3.00 -12.30
N LYS A 19 -16.90 3.36 -13.00
CA LYS A 19 -16.95 4.01 -14.31
C LYS A 19 -16.73 3.04 -15.47
N ALA A 20 -16.64 1.74 -15.20
CA ALA A 20 -16.51 0.74 -16.26
C ALA A 20 -17.83 0.62 -17.02
N GLU A 21 -17.76 0.70 -18.35
CA GLU A 21 -18.90 0.45 -19.22
C GLU A 21 -19.02 -1.05 -19.50
N ALA A 22 -20.24 -1.57 -19.50
CA ALA A 22 -20.49 -2.96 -19.88
C ALA A 22 -20.26 -3.13 -21.39
N GLY A 23 -19.54 -4.19 -21.77
CA GLY A 23 -19.42 -4.56 -23.18
C GLY A 23 -20.76 -5.00 -23.77
N GLU A 24 -20.93 -4.83 -25.07
CA GLU A 24 -22.16 -5.18 -25.79
C GLU A 24 -22.48 -6.69 -25.76
N ALA A 25 -21.47 -7.53 -25.54
CA ALA A 25 -21.60 -8.99 -25.47
C ALA A 25 -20.67 -9.60 -24.41
N PRO A 26 -21.00 -10.79 -23.87
CA PRO A 26 -20.09 -11.55 -23.00
C PRO A 26 -18.75 -11.84 -23.68
N ALA A 27 -17.66 -11.70 -22.93
CA ALA A 27 -16.33 -12.07 -23.42
C ALA A 27 -16.22 -13.60 -23.61
N PRO A 28 -15.55 -14.07 -24.69
CA PRO A 28 -15.33 -15.49 -24.89
C PRO A 28 -14.41 -16.06 -23.80
N ILE A 29 -14.80 -17.18 -23.18
CA ILE A 29 -14.01 -17.90 -22.19
C ILE A 29 -13.36 -19.09 -22.90
N ALA A 30 -12.02 -19.14 -22.89
CA ALA A 30 -11.26 -20.25 -23.44
C ALA A 30 -10.45 -20.93 -22.32
N PRO A 31 -10.61 -22.24 -22.10
CA PRO A 31 -9.75 -22.97 -21.17
C PRO A 31 -8.32 -23.02 -21.73
N LEU A 32 -7.34 -22.75 -20.89
CA LEU A 32 -5.92 -22.87 -21.22
C LEU A 32 -5.30 -23.91 -20.28
N GLU A 33 -4.90 -25.05 -20.85
CA GLU A 33 -4.13 -26.06 -20.11
C GLU A 33 -2.66 -25.65 -20.06
N ILE A 34 -2.13 -25.49 -18.85
CA ILE A 34 -0.73 -25.13 -18.60
C ILE A 34 -0.01 -26.35 -18.05
N ASN A 35 1.00 -26.84 -18.76
CA ASN A 35 1.86 -27.92 -18.29
C ASN A 35 3.15 -27.35 -17.68
N LEU A 36 3.42 -27.69 -16.42
CA LEU A 36 4.57 -27.21 -15.65
C LEU A 36 5.66 -28.27 -15.43
N VAL A 37 5.58 -29.43 -16.10
CA VAL A 37 6.44 -30.61 -15.84
C VAL A 37 7.95 -30.29 -15.95
N ASP A 38 8.36 -29.35 -16.80
CA ASP A 38 9.77 -28.96 -17.00
C ASP A 38 10.10 -27.54 -16.51
N VAL A 39 9.24 -26.94 -15.69
CA VAL A 39 9.45 -25.58 -15.19
C VAL A 39 10.25 -25.62 -13.89
N GLN A 40 11.48 -25.10 -13.94
CA GLN A 40 12.30 -24.92 -12.74
C GLN A 40 11.81 -23.73 -11.90
N ILE A 41 10.99 -24.00 -10.89
CA ILE A 41 10.56 -23.00 -9.90
C ILE A 41 11.67 -22.84 -8.86
N ARG A 42 12.31 -21.66 -8.82
CA ARG A 42 13.42 -21.36 -7.89
C ARG A 42 12.96 -20.76 -6.56
N SER A 43 11.70 -20.36 -6.44
CA SER A 43 11.12 -19.78 -5.22
C SER A 43 10.39 -20.83 -4.42
N GLN A 44 10.70 -20.93 -3.13
CA GLN A 44 9.92 -21.71 -2.17
C GLN A 44 9.03 -20.76 -1.36
N VAL A 45 7.74 -21.07 -1.28
CA VAL A 45 6.79 -20.29 -0.48
C VAL A 45 6.93 -20.76 0.96
N GLU A 46 7.35 -19.87 1.84
CA GLU A 46 7.35 -20.11 3.27
C GLU A 46 5.92 -20.09 3.83
N PRO A 47 5.67 -20.70 5.01
CA PRO A 47 4.38 -20.58 5.68
C PRO A 47 3.96 -19.11 5.77
N LYS A 48 2.67 -18.82 5.55
CA LYS A 48 2.14 -17.46 5.72
C LYS A 48 2.45 -16.99 7.13
N PHE A 49 3.40 -16.07 7.25
CA PHE A 49 3.69 -15.40 8.50
C PHE A 49 2.55 -14.44 8.78
N GLN A 50 1.59 -14.85 9.61
CA GLN A 50 0.70 -13.91 10.25
C GLN A 50 1.52 -13.25 11.36
N GLU A 51 1.95 -12.01 11.15
CA GLU A 51 2.49 -11.22 12.24
C GLU A 51 1.43 -11.18 13.35
N ALA A 52 1.67 -11.95 14.40
CA ALA A 52 0.95 -11.86 15.65
C ALA A 52 1.44 -10.62 16.42
N LYS A 53 1.26 -9.45 15.83
CA LYS A 53 1.19 -8.16 16.51
C LYS A 53 0.15 -7.34 15.75
N GLN A 54 -0.60 -6.55 16.48
CA GLN A 54 -1.59 -5.61 15.97
C GLN A 54 -0.92 -4.64 14.98
N ALA A 55 -0.65 -5.08 13.74
CA ALA A 55 -0.25 -4.20 12.66
C ALA A 55 -1.41 -3.23 12.46
N VAL A 56 -1.12 -1.94 12.60
CA VAL A 56 -2.17 -0.94 12.44
C VAL A 56 -2.56 -0.89 10.97
N ASP A 57 -3.81 -1.26 10.68
CA ASP A 57 -4.38 -1.13 9.35
C ASP A 57 -4.75 0.34 9.09
N LEU A 58 -3.79 1.06 8.49
CA LEU A 58 -3.96 2.48 8.15
C LEU A 58 -4.96 2.67 7.00
N SER A 59 -5.28 1.62 6.23
CA SER A 59 -6.26 1.72 5.14
C SER A 59 -7.68 1.99 5.65
N GLN A 60 -7.98 1.57 6.88
CA GLN A 60 -9.28 1.77 7.53
C GLN A 60 -9.33 3.03 8.41
N ALA A 61 -8.21 3.73 8.60
CA ALA A 61 -8.14 4.90 9.45
C ALA A 61 -8.91 6.09 8.82
N PRO A 62 -9.93 6.67 9.49
CA PRO A 62 -10.69 7.78 8.94
C PRO A 62 -9.94 9.12 9.01
N LEU A 63 -9.01 9.27 9.95
CA LEU A 63 -8.19 10.45 10.15
C LEU A 63 -6.73 9.99 10.29
N ILE A 64 -5.83 10.60 9.52
CA ILE A 64 -4.41 10.28 9.54
C ILE A 64 -3.59 11.55 9.73
N VAL A 65 -2.63 11.49 10.65
CA VAL A 65 -1.56 12.48 10.78
C VAL A 65 -0.25 11.79 10.37
N ALA A 66 0.33 12.25 9.27
CA ALA A 66 1.49 11.63 8.66
C ALA A 66 2.74 12.50 8.83
N VAL A 67 3.83 11.92 9.35
CA VAL A 67 5.10 12.61 9.56
C VAL A 67 6.16 12.24 8.51
N GLY A 68 6.93 13.23 8.08
CA GLY A 68 8.02 13.06 7.13
C GLY A 68 9.35 13.66 7.57
N ARG A 69 10.37 13.53 6.71
CA ARG A 69 11.75 13.98 6.99
C ARG A 69 11.86 15.42 7.47
N GLY A 70 10.93 16.29 7.06
CA GLY A 70 10.85 17.69 7.46
C GLY A 70 10.67 17.90 8.97
N ILE A 71 10.37 16.85 9.74
CA ILE A 71 10.32 16.87 11.22
C ILE A 71 11.70 17.08 11.88
N LYS A 72 12.79 16.90 11.10
CA LYS A 72 14.21 17.13 11.45
C LYS A 72 14.81 16.19 12.51
N SER A 73 14.12 15.89 13.60
CA SER A 73 14.62 15.00 14.66
C SER A 73 13.53 14.06 15.18
N GLN A 74 13.96 12.92 15.73
CA GLN A 74 13.06 11.92 16.33
C GLN A 74 12.28 12.49 17.53
N GLU A 75 12.91 13.36 18.32
CA GLU A 75 12.31 14.01 19.49
C GLU A 75 11.03 14.79 19.13
N ASN A 76 10.97 15.36 17.93
CA ASN A 76 9.82 16.13 17.46
C ASN A 76 8.61 15.23 17.09
N ILE A 77 8.80 13.91 16.98
CA ILE A 77 7.69 12.98 16.68
C ILE A 77 6.70 12.91 17.83
N GLU A 78 7.15 13.08 19.07
CA GLU A 78 6.26 13.07 20.24
C GLU A 78 5.18 14.15 20.13
N MET A 79 5.53 15.32 19.58
CA MET A 79 4.56 16.39 19.33
C MET A 79 3.50 15.97 18.30
N VAL A 80 3.92 15.25 17.25
CA VAL A 80 3.01 14.74 16.21
C VAL A 80 2.13 13.62 16.77
N GLN A 81 2.69 12.75 17.61
CA GLN A 81 1.97 11.68 18.30
C GLN A 81 0.84 12.27 19.16
N ARG A 82 1.16 13.28 19.99
CA ARG A 82 0.18 13.98 20.82
C ARG A 82 -0.92 14.67 20.01
N LEU A 83 -0.58 15.23 18.84
CA LEU A 83 -1.55 15.82 17.94
C LEU A 83 -2.50 14.74 17.37
N ALA A 84 -1.95 13.61 16.93
CA ALA A 84 -2.74 12.49 16.44
C ALA A 84 -3.71 11.99 17.51
N GLU A 85 -3.24 11.80 18.75
CA GLU A 85 -4.06 11.42 19.89
C GLU A 85 -5.17 12.43 20.18
N ALA A 86 -4.87 13.73 20.21
CA ALA A 86 -5.84 14.78 20.44
C ALA A 86 -6.93 14.84 19.34
N MET A 87 -6.59 14.43 18.12
CA MET A 87 -7.51 14.35 16.99
C MET A 87 -8.26 13.01 16.89
N GLY A 88 -7.87 12.00 17.68
CA GLY A 88 -8.32 10.62 17.46
C GLY A 88 -7.92 10.07 16.09
N ALA A 89 -6.76 10.49 15.59
CA ALA A 89 -6.21 10.10 14.31
C ALA A 89 -5.10 9.04 14.49
N GLU A 90 -4.94 8.19 13.48
CA GLU A 90 -3.79 7.29 13.43
C GLU A 90 -2.53 8.04 12.98
N ILE A 91 -1.40 7.75 13.62
CA ILE A 91 -0.10 8.24 13.15
C ILE A 91 0.39 7.38 11.99
N ALA A 92 0.91 8.03 10.95
CA ALA A 92 1.54 7.41 9.79
C ALA A 92 2.89 8.09 9.48
N ALA A 93 3.70 7.48 8.62
CA ALA A 93 5.05 7.93 8.37
C ALA A 93 5.48 7.76 6.90
N SER A 94 6.28 8.70 6.41
CA SER A 94 7.00 8.52 5.15
C SER A 94 8.14 7.50 5.32
N ARG A 95 8.53 6.83 4.24
CA ARG A 95 9.60 5.82 4.24
C ARG A 95 10.89 6.23 5.01
N PRO A 96 11.47 7.43 4.83
CA PRO A 96 12.69 7.78 5.57
C PRO A 96 12.53 7.84 7.10
N ILE A 97 11.33 8.05 7.62
CA ILE A 97 11.07 8.02 9.07
C ILE A 97 11.10 6.57 9.57
N CYS A 98 10.52 5.65 8.80
CA CYS A 98 10.53 4.22 9.11
C CYS A 98 11.92 3.58 8.87
N ASP A 99 12.60 3.94 7.78
CA ASP A 99 13.97 3.50 7.47
C ASP A 99 14.97 3.93 8.56
N ASN A 100 14.73 5.08 9.22
CA ASN A 100 15.51 5.55 10.38
C ASN A 100 15.07 4.91 11.71
N GLU A 101 14.12 3.96 11.69
CA GLU A 101 13.56 3.29 12.87
C GLU A 101 12.89 4.23 13.87
N TRP A 102 12.48 5.42 13.43
CA TRP A 102 11.81 6.39 14.30
C TRP A 102 10.33 6.03 14.54
N LEU A 103 9.71 5.36 13.57
CA LEU A 103 8.40 4.73 13.68
C LEU A 103 8.45 3.34 13.01
N PRO A 104 7.63 2.38 13.45
CA PRO A 104 7.64 1.03 12.89
C PRO A 104 7.19 1.02 11.41
N MET A 105 7.64 0.01 10.67
CA MET A 105 7.37 -0.12 9.22
C MET A 105 5.89 -0.28 8.89
N ASP A 106 5.07 -0.77 9.82
CA ASP A 106 3.62 -0.84 9.67
C ASP A 106 2.96 0.55 9.60
N ARG A 107 3.62 1.61 10.10
CA ARG A 107 3.17 3.00 9.95
C ARG A 107 3.52 3.61 8.59
N GLN A 108 4.28 2.91 7.75
CA GLN A 108 4.72 3.44 6.46
C GLN A 108 3.56 3.56 5.47
N ILE A 109 3.47 4.71 4.81
CA ILE A 109 2.49 5.00 3.77
C ILE A 109 3.17 5.41 2.45
N GLY A 110 2.48 5.20 1.33
CA GLY A 110 2.94 5.54 -0.02
C GLY A 110 3.11 4.32 -0.91
N SER A 111 3.78 4.47 -2.05
CA SER A 111 3.91 3.40 -3.06
C SER A 111 4.62 2.13 -2.57
N SER A 112 5.42 2.25 -1.51
CA SER A 112 6.16 1.15 -0.87
C SER A 112 5.61 0.78 0.52
N GLY A 113 4.52 1.42 0.96
CA GLY A 113 3.86 1.16 2.23
C GLY A 113 2.37 0.92 2.04
N GLN A 114 1.58 1.20 3.06
CA GLN A 114 0.12 1.13 2.97
C GLN A 114 -0.42 2.27 2.10
N THR A 115 -1.36 1.95 1.20
CA THR A 115 -2.13 2.95 0.46
C THR A 115 -3.38 3.28 1.27
N VAL A 116 -3.63 4.57 1.53
CA VAL A 116 -4.69 5.03 2.44
C VAL A 116 -5.61 6.02 1.74
N SER A 117 -6.88 6.04 2.13
CA SER A 117 -7.87 7.01 1.64
C SER A 117 -8.73 7.54 2.80
N PRO A 118 -8.12 8.24 3.77
CA PRO A 118 -8.84 8.74 4.94
C PRO A 118 -9.75 9.92 4.57
N LYS A 119 -10.68 10.26 5.46
CA LYS A 119 -11.47 11.50 5.35
C LYS A 119 -10.63 12.75 5.55
N LEU A 120 -9.60 12.67 6.40
CA LEU A 120 -8.62 13.73 6.62
C LEU A 120 -7.21 13.14 6.63
N TYR A 121 -6.33 13.77 5.86
CA TYR A 121 -4.90 13.45 5.83
C TYR A 121 -4.10 14.72 6.12
N MET A 122 -3.33 14.73 7.21
CA MET A 122 -2.48 15.85 7.59
C MET A 122 -1.01 15.48 7.40
N ALA A 123 -0.34 16.11 6.44
CA ALA A 123 1.08 15.90 6.16
C ALA A 123 1.94 16.89 6.97
N ILE A 124 2.82 16.38 7.83
CA ILE A 124 3.75 17.17 8.63
C ILE A 124 5.18 16.88 8.15
N GLY A 125 5.71 17.78 7.32
CA GLY A 125 7.08 17.68 6.83
C GLY A 125 7.34 16.48 5.90
N ILE A 126 6.31 16.01 5.18
CA ILE A 126 6.44 14.99 4.11
C ILE A 126 6.79 15.65 2.79
#